data_AF-X7ZY01-F1
#
_entry.id   AF-X7ZY01-F1
#
_cell.length_a   1.000
_cell.length_b   1.000
_cell.length_c   1.000
_cell.angle_alpha   90.00
_cell.angle_beta   90.00
_cell.angle_gamma   90.00
#
_symmetry.space_group_name_H-M   'P 1'
#
loop_
_entity.id
_entity.type
_entity.pdbx_description
1 polymer ?
#
loop_
_entity_poly.entity_id
_entity_poly.type
_entity_poly.pdbx_seq_one_letter_code
_entity_poly.pdbx_strand_id
1 'polypeptide(L)'
;MHNLGRPPRMLVLLHLDGSADRPATGDPVLADKRTVGRLGTVVDHVDLGPIALALVKRGLPADTALVTGPGGDVAAVIDPDSLPPADVAGAGGSPLSGSAALTDDGCWSGQGRQRVVSGTVNYAAGQ
;
A
#
# COMPACT_ATOMS: atom_id res chain seq x y z
N MET A 1 3.52 -29.15 -11.82
CA MET A 1 3.65 -27.75 -11.37
C MET A 1 2.80 -27.61 -10.13
N HIS A 2 3.41 -27.56 -8.95
CA HIS A 2 2.68 -27.53 -7.70
C HIS A 2 3.07 -26.24 -6.96
N ASN A 3 2.18 -25.25 -6.95
CA ASN A 3 2.32 -24.05 -6.11
C ASN A 3 2.00 -24.41 -4.64
N LEU A 4 2.66 -25.45 -4.11
CA LEU A 4 2.44 -25.99 -2.77
C LEU A 4 3.01 -25.02 -1.75
N GLY A 5 2.12 -24.18 -1.21
CA GLY A 5 2.35 -23.41 0.00
C GLY A 5 2.18 -21.91 -0.14
N ARG A 6 2.21 -21.33 -1.34
CA ARG A 6 2.20 -19.86 -1.46
C ARG A 6 1.49 -19.34 -2.71
N PRO A 7 0.37 -18.61 -2.54
CA PRO A 7 -0.28 -17.91 -3.63
C PRO A 7 0.68 -16.88 -4.26
N PRO A 8 0.84 -16.87 -5.59
CA PRO A 8 1.80 -15.99 -6.29
C PRO A 8 1.41 -14.51 -6.27
N ARG A 9 0.20 -14.18 -5.82
CA ARG A 9 -0.34 -12.83 -5.69
C ARG A 9 -0.88 -12.58 -4.28
N MET A 10 -0.94 -11.32 -3.90
CA MET A 10 -1.39 -10.83 -2.60
C MET A 10 -2.45 -9.76 -2.81
N LEU A 11 -3.45 -9.72 -1.93
CA LEU A 11 -4.44 -8.64 -1.89
C LEU A 11 -3.87 -7.51 -1.02
N VAL A 12 -3.88 -6.29 -1.54
CA VAL A 12 -3.37 -5.08 -0.86
C VAL A 12 -4.36 -3.94 -1.03
N LEU A 13 -4.26 -2.94 -0.15
CA LEU A 13 -4.98 -1.68 -0.26
C LEU A 13 -4.09 -0.65 -0.97
N LEU A 14 -4.67 0.09 -1.90
CA LEU A 14 -4.02 1.15 -2.67
C LEU A 14 -4.68 2.48 -2.33
N HIS A 15 -3.86 3.48 -2.03
CA HIS A 15 -4.27 4.88 -2.01
C HIS A 15 -4.15 5.44 -3.42
N LEU A 16 -5.23 6.02 -3.93
CA LEU A 16 -5.25 6.66 -5.24
C LEU A 16 -5.18 8.18 -5.07
N ASP A 17 -4.50 8.86 -5.99
CA ASP A 17 -4.36 10.33 -5.93
C ASP A 17 -5.66 11.10 -6.25
N GLY A 18 -6.64 10.42 -6.87
CA GLY A 18 -7.92 11.01 -7.25
C GLY A 18 -7.83 12.14 -8.29
N SER A 19 -6.69 12.26 -8.99
CA SER A 19 -6.43 13.39 -9.89
C SER A 19 -7.06 13.24 -11.27
N ALA A 20 -7.35 11.99 -11.66
CA ALA A 20 -7.97 11.62 -12.93
C ALA A 20 -9.31 10.90 -12.72
N ASP A 21 -9.93 10.46 -13.83
CA ASP A 21 -11.17 9.71 -13.77
C ASP A 21 -11.01 8.41 -12.96
N ARG A 22 -12.09 8.01 -12.29
CA ARG A 22 -12.08 6.83 -11.43
C ARG A 22 -11.71 5.58 -12.25
N PRO A 23 -10.65 4.85 -11.88
CA PRO A 23 -10.26 3.65 -12.59
C PRO A 23 -11.28 2.53 -12.39
N ALA A 24 -11.36 1.63 -13.36
CA ALA A 24 -12.31 0.54 -13.37
C ALA A 24 -11.74 -0.72 -12.70
N THR A 25 -12.63 -1.53 -12.11
CA THR A 25 -12.27 -2.86 -11.62
C THR A 25 -11.70 -3.70 -12.77
N GLY A 26 -10.53 -4.29 -12.52
CA GLY A 26 -9.81 -5.11 -13.50
C GLY A 26 -8.70 -4.37 -14.25
N ASP A 27 -8.61 -3.04 -14.12
CA ASP A 27 -7.56 -2.25 -14.74
C ASP A 27 -6.16 -2.74 -14.34
N PRO A 28 -5.18 -2.66 -15.25
CA PRO A 28 -3.83 -3.10 -14.95
C PRO A 28 -3.17 -2.18 -13.93
N VAL A 29 -2.56 -2.77 -12.90
CA VAL A 29 -1.67 -2.03 -11.99
C VAL A 29 -0.25 -2.18 -12.51
N LEU A 30 0.41 -1.06 -12.78
CA LEU A 30 1.72 -0.99 -13.40
C LEU A 30 2.76 -0.44 -12.41
N ALA A 31 3.94 -1.06 -12.37
CA ALA A 31 5.15 -0.51 -11.78
C ALA A 31 6.20 -0.39 -12.90
N ASP A 32 6.81 0.79 -13.08
CA ASP A 32 7.78 1.02 -14.16
C ASP A 32 7.31 0.53 -15.54
N LYS A 33 6.03 0.78 -15.87
CA LYS A 33 5.35 0.34 -17.12
C LYS A 33 5.18 -1.18 -17.27
N ARG A 34 5.45 -1.97 -16.23
CA ARG A 34 5.23 -3.42 -16.21
C ARG A 34 3.99 -3.74 -15.39
N THR A 35 3.12 -4.59 -15.93
CA THR A 35 1.94 -5.06 -15.18
C THR A 35 2.35 -5.95 -14.02
N VAL A 36 2.11 -5.46 -12.81
CA VAL A 36 2.39 -6.16 -11.55
C VAL A 36 1.12 -6.71 -10.90
N GLY A 37 -0.06 -6.25 -11.33
CA GLY A 37 -1.31 -6.65 -10.72
C GLY A 37 -2.55 -6.23 -11.50
N ARG A 38 -3.69 -6.36 -10.84
CA ARG A 38 -4.97 -5.82 -11.30
C ARG A 38 -5.70 -5.11 -10.18
N LEU A 39 -6.39 -4.05 -10.54
CA LEU A 39 -7.29 -3.33 -9.67
C LEU A 39 -8.52 -4.18 -9.38
N GLY A 40 -8.95 -4.17 -8.12
CA GLY A 40 -10.19 -4.76 -7.63
C GLY A 40 -11.22 -3.65 -7.42
N THR A 41 -11.89 -3.69 -6.28
CA THR A 41 -12.91 -2.71 -5.92
C THR A 41 -12.29 -1.36 -5.60
N VAL A 42 -12.80 -0.30 -6.22
CA VAL A 42 -12.47 1.09 -5.92
C VAL A 42 -13.58 1.67 -5.05
N VAL A 43 -13.26 2.45 -4.02
CA VAL A 43 -14.19 3.07 -3.07
C VAL A 43 -13.69 4.47 -2.71
N ASP A 44 -14.61 5.42 -2.53
CA ASP A 44 -14.28 6.74 -1.96
C ASP A 44 -14.47 6.68 -0.45
N HIS A 45 -13.35 6.64 0.29
CA HIS A 45 -13.37 6.66 1.74
C HIS A 45 -13.51 8.11 2.23
N VAL A 46 -14.35 8.33 3.23
CA VAL A 46 -14.64 9.68 3.74
C VAL A 46 -13.38 10.37 4.30
N ASP A 47 -12.54 9.63 5.02
CA ASP A 47 -11.32 10.18 5.63
C ASP A 47 -10.06 10.05 4.74
N LEU A 48 -9.90 8.95 4.01
CA LEU A 48 -8.68 8.65 3.25
C LEU A 48 -8.74 9.12 1.78
N GLY A 49 -9.94 9.48 1.30
CA GLY A 49 -10.19 9.75 -0.11
C GLY A 49 -10.30 8.49 -0.95
N PRO A 50 -9.99 8.56 -2.26
CA PRO A 50 -10.11 7.43 -3.17
C PRO A 50 -9.13 6.29 -2.83
N ILE A 51 -9.66 5.11 -2.55
CA ILE A 51 -8.90 3.90 -2.26
C ILE A 51 -9.34 2.73 -3.13
N ALA A 52 -8.48 1.74 -3.31
CA ALA A 52 -8.82 0.52 -4.04
C ALA A 52 -8.20 -0.73 -3.42
N LEU A 53 -8.88 -1.86 -3.59
CA LEU A 53 -8.26 -3.16 -3.39
C LEU A 53 -7.52 -3.54 -4.68
N ALA A 54 -6.37 -4.22 -4.58
CA ALA A 54 -5.66 -4.71 -5.74
C ALA A 54 -5.00 -6.06 -5.48
N LEU A 55 -4.93 -6.88 -6.51
CA LEU A 55 -4.14 -8.11 -6.51
C LEU A 55 -2.81 -7.86 -7.18
N VAL A 56 -1.73 -7.82 -6.40
CA VAL A 56 -0.36 -7.55 -6.89
C VAL A 56 0.52 -8.77 -6.75
N LYS A 57 1.60 -8.82 -7.54
CA LYS A 57 2.66 -9.84 -7.41
C LYS A 57 3.26 -9.79 -6.01
N ARG A 58 3.55 -10.97 -5.45
CA ARG A 58 4.26 -11.10 -4.17
C ARG A 58 5.67 -10.48 -4.23
N GLY A 59 6.10 -9.86 -3.14
CA GLY A 59 7.44 -9.25 -3.00
C GLY A 59 7.56 -7.83 -3.55
N LEU A 60 6.44 -7.17 -3.88
CA LEU A 60 6.40 -5.78 -4.27
C LEU A 60 6.55 -4.88 -3.02
N PRO A 61 7.56 -3.99 -2.96
CA PRO A 61 7.73 -3.04 -1.85
C PRO A 61 6.57 -2.05 -1.71
N ALA A 62 6.25 -1.61 -0.48
CA ALA A 62 5.14 -0.68 -0.22
C ALA A 62 5.32 0.68 -0.90
N ASP A 63 6.58 1.13 -0.97
CA ASP A 63 7.02 2.40 -1.54
C ASP A 63 7.16 2.37 -3.06
N THR A 64 6.79 1.26 -3.71
CA THR A 64 6.78 1.18 -5.17
C THR A 64 5.77 2.17 -5.73
N ALA A 65 6.22 3.07 -6.60
CA ALA A 65 5.33 3.94 -7.35
C ALA A 65 4.50 3.12 -8.35
N LEU A 66 3.17 3.20 -8.23
CA LEU A 66 2.24 2.49 -9.10
C LEU A 66 1.39 3.46 -9.89
N VAL A 67 0.96 3.00 -11.07
CA VAL A 67 -0.09 3.65 -11.83
C VAL A 67 -1.15 2.63 -12.25
N THR A 68 -2.39 3.07 -12.34
CA THR A 68 -3.54 2.27 -12.76
C THR A 68 -4.43 3.07 -13.72
N GLY A 69 -5.47 2.43 -14.24
CA GLY A 69 -6.35 3.00 -15.24
C GLY A 69 -6.01 2.51 -16.66
N PRO A 70 -6.91 2.72 -17.63
CA PRO A 70 -6.70 2.31 -19.02
C PRO A 70 -5.48 2.98 -19.67
N GLY A 71 -5.07 4.17 -19.19
CA GLY A 71 -3.91 4.91 -19.67
C GLY A 71 -2.68 4.83 -18.74
N GLY A 72 -2.80 4.25 -17.55
CA GLY A 72 -1.76 4.36 -16.51
C GLY A 72 -1.62 5.80 -15.99
N ASP A 73 -2.75 6.48 -15.89
CA ASP A 73 -2.92 7.90 -15.62
C ASP A 73 -3.29 8.21 -14.17
N VAL A 74 -3.76 7.21 -13.41
CA VAL A 74 -4.08 7.34 -11.98
C VAL A 74 -2.90 6.87 -11.15
N ALA A 75 -2.31 7.75 -10.35
CA ALA A 75 -1.21 7.35 -9.45
C ALA A 75 -1.76 6.58 -8.24
N ALA A 76 -1.02 5.54 -7.84
CA ALA A 76 -1.37 4.67 -6.72
C ALA A 76 -0.15 4.34 -5.86
N VAL A 77 -0.37 4.18 -4.55
CA VAL A 77 0.65 3.73 -3.59
C VAL A 77 0.06 2.63 -2.71
N ILE A 78 0.87 1.63 -2.37
CA ILE A 78 0.45 0.54 -1.49
C ILE A 78 0.38 1.04 -0.05
N ASP A 79 -0.72 0.74 0.62
CA ASP A 79 -0.81 0.87 2.07
C ASP A 79 0.11 -0.17 2.74
N PRO A 80 1.17 0.25 3.46
CA PRO A 80 2.11 -0.66 4.10
C PRO A 80 1.46 -1.58 5.14
N ASP A 81 0.39 -1.14 5.81
CA ASP A 81 -0.30 -1.94 6.82
C ASP A 81 -1.14 -3.07 6.19
N SER A 82 -1.41 -2.96 4.88
CA SER A 82 -2.09 -4.00 4.11
C SER A 82 -1.13 -5.08 3.58
N LEU A 83 0.18 -4.85 3.64
CA LEU A 83 1.14 -5.85 3.16
C LEU A 83 1.15 -7.06 4.09
N PRO A 84 1.04 -8.28 3.53
CA PRO A 84 1.31 -9.46 4.34
C PRO A 84 2.77 -9.43 4.81
N PRO A 85 3.08 -10.08 5.94
CA PRO A 85 4.44 -10.18 6.44
C PRO A 85 5.39 -10.61 5.33
N ALA A 86 6.53 -9.91 5.21
CA ALA A 86 7.57 -10.30 4.29
C ALA A 86 7.95 -11.77 4.56
N ASP A 87 8.20 -12.53 3.49
CA ASP A 87 8.56 -13.94 3.62
C ASP A 87 9.90 -14.06 4.36
N VAL A 88 9.87 -14.19 5.69
CA VAL A 88 11.02 -14.66 6.46
C VAL A 88 11.22 -16.13 6.10
N ALA A 89 12.19 -16.40 5.23
CA ALA A 89 12.63 -17.75 4.99
C ALA A 89 13.32 -18.26 6.27
N GLY A 90 12.59 -18.99 7.11
CA GLY A 90 13.21 -19.70 8.23
C GLY A 90 12.27 -19.99 9.39
N ALA A 91 12.33 -21.23 9.85
CA ALA A 91 11.70 -21.73 11.05
C ALA A 91 11.86 -20.80 12.28
N GLY A 92 10.79 -20.72 13.09
CA GLY A 92 10.86 -20.41 14.52
C GLY A 92 11.34 -19.00 14.89
N GLY A 93 10.42 -18.04 14.94
CA GLY A 93 10.67 -16.78 15.61
C GLY A 93 9.46 -15.87 15.57
N SER A 94 8.67 -15.89 16.64
CA SER A 94 7.69 -14.82 16.90
C SER A 94 8.44 -13.50 17.04
N PRO A 95 8.04 -12.39 16.38
CA PRO A 95 8.32 -11.09 16.93
C PRO A 95 7.33 -10.86 18.09
N LEU A 96 7.71 -11.36 19.27
CA LEU A 96 7.28 -10.75 20.52
C LEU A 96 8.27 -9.60 20.78
N SER A 97 7.75 -8.37 20.86
CA SER A 97 8.27 -7.20 21.61
C SER A 97 8.10 -5.90 20.79
N GLY A 98 7.50 -4.83 21.30
CA GLY A 98 7.20 -4.54 22.70
C GLY A 98 6.28 -3.34 22.91
N SER A 99 5.69 -3.32 24.10
CA SER A 99 4.88 -2.26 24.67
C SER A 99 5.74 -1.10 25.21
N ALA A 100 5.28 0.12 24.92
CA ALA A 100 5.26 1.36 25.73
C ALA A 100 6.53 1.89 26.45
N ALA A 101 6.79 3.19 26.26
CA ALA A 101 7.11 4.12 27.35
C ALA A 101 6.70 5.54 26.97
N LEU A 102 5.75 6.10 27.73
CA LEU A 102 5.44 7.53 27.77
C LEU A 102 6.42 8.16 28.78
N THR A 103 7.16 9.20 28.39
CA THR A 103 7.99 9.99 29.32
C THR A 103 7.32 11.34 29.56
N ASP A 104 7.43 11.83 30.79
CA ASP A 104 6.72 12.98 31.39
C ASP A 104 7.01 14.34 30.74
N ASP A 105 7.95 14.42 29.78
CA ASP A 105 8.31 15.67 29.09
C ASP A 105 7.32 16.13 28.00
N GLY A 106 6.18 15.45 27.84
CA GLY A 106 5.15 15.86 26.87
C GLY A 106 5.64 15.95 25.42
N CYS A 107 6.79 15.35 25.11
CA CYS A 107 7.43 15.44 23.81
C CYS A 107 7.13 14.17 23.03
N TRP A 108 6.20 14.28 22.08
CA TRP A 108 5.79 13.17 21.24
C TRP A 108 6.89 12.87 20.20
N SER A 109 7.73 11.87 20.46
CA SER A 109 8.64 11.32 19.44
C SER A 109 7.87 10.30 18.59
N GLY A 110 7.03 10.78 17.69
CA GLY A 110 6.25 9.87 16.84
C GLY A 110 5.21 10.55 15.98
N GLN A 111 5.60 11.54 15.15
CA GLN A 111 4.74 12.05 14.07
C GLN A 111 5.57 12.57 12.90
N GLY A 112 5.85 11.68 11.96
CA GLY A 112 6.20 12.07 10.61
C GLY A 112 4.98 12.66 9.92
N ARG A 113 4.84 13.99 10.00
CA ARG A 113 4.11 14.78 9.01
C ARG A 113 4.49 14.29 7.64
N GLN A 114 3.49 13.99 6.86
CA GLN A 114 3.72 13.60 5.52
C GLN A 114 3.10 14.73 4.62
N ARG A 115 3.97 15.46 3.89
CA ARG A 115 3.65 16.43 2.80
C ARG A 115 3.99 15.87 1.41
N VAL A 116 3.07 15.94 0.46
CA VAL A 116 3.34 15.61 -0.94
C VAL A 116 4.01 16.78 -1.65
N VAL A 117 5.31 16.70 -1.88
CA VAL A 117 6.03 17.57 -2.81
C VAL A 117 6.54 16.67 -3.93
N SER A 118 5.89 16.77 -5.10
CA SER A 118 6.34 16.23 -6.39
C SER A 118 7.06 14.88 -6.28
N GLY A 119 6.31 13.77 -6.13
CA GLY A 119 6.86 12.41 -6.13
C GLY A 119 7.08 11.76 -4.77
N THR A 120 6.41 12.20 -3.70
CA THR A 120 6.34 11.42 -2.44
C THR A 120 4.98 11.66 -1.80
N VAL A 121 4.06 10.69 -1.91
CA VAL A 121 2.75 10.80 -1.26
C VAL A 121 2.93 10.56 0.23
N ASN A 122 2.22 11.37 0.97
CA ASN A 122 2.58 11.64 2.30
C ASN A 122 1.26 12.03 3.05
N TYR A 123 0.74 11.17 3.94
CA TYR A 123 -0.46 11.26 4.79
C TYR A 123 -0.21 11.69 6.25
N ALA A 124 -0.79 12.81 6.67
CA ALA A 124 -0.90 13.20 8.08
C ALA A 124 -2.28 12.79 8.62
N ALA A 125 -2.32 11.95 9.64
CA ALA A 125 -3.55 11.57 10.34
C ALA A 125 -3.96 12.63 11.38
N GLY A 126 -5.25 12.94 11.44
CA GLY A 126 -5.92 13.77 12.45
C GLY A 126 -7.21 14.34 11.85
N GLN A 127 -8.40 14.15 12.42
CA GLN A 127 -8.77 14.11 13.84
C GLN A 127 -9.86 13.06 14.11
#